data_AF-A0A531L0W9-F1
#
_entry.id   AF-A0A531L0W9-F1
#
_cell.length_a   1.000
_cell.length_b   1.000
_cell.length_c   1.000
_cell.angle_alpha   90.00
_cell.angle_beta   90.00
_cell.angle_gamma   90.00
#
_symmetry.space_group_name_H-M   'P 1'
#
loop_
_entity.id
_entity.type
_entity.pdbx_description
1 polymer ?
#
loop_
_entity_poly.entity_id
_entity_poly.type
_entity_poly.pdbx_seq_one_letter_code
_entity_poly.pdbx_strand_id
1 'polypeptide(L)'
;MVLLNVPELLAELLGDALERGIEPKLCWSLIRERRLDTPQRRPTAWPWPLKVHVLGGFRLELDGNPLNLGAKPPTKALDILRVLAISKDNTCSLETLQDWLWPDLDGDQARAACEQALHRLRKLLGRTDLIVQREGKLRLASDKVWVDLADWDARLKSVTTTNGAAAGLRPEAEALFVAFPGPLFLHERASFWSLAAAEKVRRDLIDLALRIGQRLETTGNVQEARSVYLRALDLYPDAGPVCKALIRERLSRRDFEGAVDDYARYERALRAAGEAAPAAEIRALVEPYLVRHTR
;
A
#
# COMPACT_ATOMS: atom_id res chain seq x y z
N MET A 1 -27.67 10.98 26.77
CA MET A 1 -27.22 9.67 27.29
C MET A 1 -27.59 8.46 26.41
N VAL A 2 -28.18 8.63 25.21
CA VAL A 2 -28.65 7.51 24.36
C VAL A 2 -27.51 6.70 23.73
N LEU A 3 -26.35 7.32 23.46
CA LEU A 3 -25.19 6.66 22.84
C LEU A 3 -24.47 5.64 23.76
N LEU A 4 -24.76 5.64 25.07
CA LEU A 4 -24.09 4.76 26.04
C LEU A 4 -24.56 3.30 25.99
N ASN A 5 -25.71 3.03 25.36
CA ASN A 5 -26.34 1.70 25.29
C ASN A 5 -26.17 1.01 23.92
N VAL A 6 -25.41 1.60 22.99
CA VAL A 6 -25.13 1.02 21.67
C VAL A 6 -23.61 1.00 21.46
N PRO A 7 -22.90 -0.04 21.97
CA PRO A 7 -21.45 -0.13 21.93
C PRO A 7 -20.86 0.04 20.52
N GLU A 8 -21.56 -0.43 19.49
CA GLU A 8 -21.14 -0.35 18.09
C GLU A 8 -21.13 1.10 17.61
N LEU A 9 -22.20 1.85 17.87
CA LEU A 9 -22.30 3.25 17.50
C LEU A 9 -21.28 4.11 18.26
N LEU A 10 -21.01 3.77 19.52
CA LEU A 10 -19.95 4.41 20.30
C LEU A 10 -18.57 4.14 19.70
N ALA A 11 -18.28 2.92 19.27
CA ALA A 11 -17.02 2.58 18.62
C ALA A 11 -16.82 3.36 17.31
N GLU A 12 -17.87 3.48 16.49
CA GLU A 12 -17.84 4.30 15.27
C GLU A 12 -17.55 5.77 15.57
N LEU A 13 -18.24 6.37 16.55
CA LEU A 13 -18.05 7.77 16.94
C LEU A 13 -16.65 8.03 17.49
N LEU A 14 -16.13 7.13 18.34
CA LEU A 14 -14.78 7.26 18.87
C LEU A 14 -13.73 7.05 17.77
N GLY A 15 -13.99 6.16 16.81
CA GLY A 15 -13.18 6.00 15.61
C GLY A 15 -13.06 7.31 14.81
N ASP A 16 -14.20 7.95 14.51
CA ASP A 16 -14.25 9.23 13.81
C ASP A 16 -13.56 10.35 14.60
N ALA A 17 -13.74 10.39 15.93
CA ALA A 17 -13.08 11.36 16.80
C ALA A 17 -11.55 11.19 16.77
N LEU A 18 -11.06 9.94 16.81
CA LEU A 18 -9.64 9.63 16.73
C LEU A 18 -8.99 10.06 15.42
N GLU A 19 -9.65 9.81 14.28
CA GLU A 19 -9.13 10.25 12.97
C GLU A 19 -9.06 11.77 12.85
N ARG A 20 -9.95 12.49 13.55
CA ARG A 20 -9.97 13.96 13.61
C ARG A 20 -9.10 14.56 14.72
N GLY A 21 -8.43 13.72 15.52
CA GLY A 21 -7.61 14.17 16.65
C GLY A 21 -8.42 14.81 17.78
N ILE A 22 -9.71 14.49 17.89
CA ILE A 22 -10.60 15.03 18.93
C ILE A 22 -10.40 14.20 20.20
N GLU A 23 -9.90 14.85 21.27
CA GLU A 23 -9.72 14.26 22.61
C GLU A 23 -9.13 12.83 22.61
N PRO A 24 -7.99 12.59 21.94
CA PRO A 24 -7.49 11.24 21.70
C PRO A 24 -7.27 10.46 23.00
N LYS A 25 -6.72 11.09 24.04
CA LYS A 25 -6.50 10.43 25.34
C LYS A 25 -7.81 9.90 25.95
N LEU A 26 -8.88 10.69 25.86
CA LEU A 26 -10.20 10.29 26.36
C LEU A 26 -10.77 9.13 25.53
N CYS A 27 -10.72 9.24 24.21
CA CYS A 27 -11.18 8.18 23.31
C CYS A 27 -10.46 6.85 23.58
N TRP A 28 -9.13 6.88 23.76
CA TRP A 28 -8.33 5.70 24.10
C TRP A 28 -8.74 5.09 25.44
N SER A 29 -8.97 5.92 26.47
CA SER A 29 -9.42 5.46 27.78
C SER A 29 -10.77 4.74 27.68
N LEU A 30 -11.74 5.37 27.00
CA LEU A 30 -13.09 4.83 26.82
C LEU A 30 -13.10 3.50 26.06
N ILE A 31 -12.32 3.39 24.98
CA ILE A 31 -12.22 2.15 24.20
C ILE A 31 -11.66 1.01 25.07
N ARG A 32 -10.62 1.29 25.86
CA ARG A 32 -9.98 0.29 26.72
C ARG A 32 -10.87 -0.13 27.91
N GLU A 33 -11.46 0.84 28.60
CA GLU A 33 -12.32 0.61 29.76
C GLU A 33 -13.56 -0.20 29.39
N ARG A 34 -14.16 0.11 28.25
CA ARG A 34 -15.38 -0.54 27.77
C ARG A 34 -15.13 -1.76 26.89
N ARG A 35 -13.86 -2.07 26.58
CA ARG A 35 -13.44 -3.15 25.68
C ARG A 35 -14.25 -3.14 24.38
N LEU A 36 -14.38 -1.95 23.78
CA LEU A 36 -15.17 -1.80 22.56
C LEU A 36 -14.55 -2.61 21.43
N ASP A 37 -15.40 -3.30 20.70
CA ASP A 37 -14.99 -3.96 19.47
C ASP A 37 -14.62 -2.92 18.42
N THR A 38 -13.73 -3.34 17.52
CA THR A 38 -13.26 -2.52 16.42
C THR A 38 -14.42 -2.11 15.52
N PRO A 39 -14.55 -0.81 15.16
CA PRO A 39 -15.63 -0.33 14.30
C PRO A 39 -15.50 -0.87 12.87
N GLN A 40 -16.61 -0.91 12.14
CA GLN A 40 -16.68 -1.40 10.75
C GLN A 40 -15.81 -0.57 9.81
N ARG A 41 -15.69 0.73 10.07
CA ARG A 41 -14.81 1.64 9.30
C ARG A 41 -13.33 1.35 9.48
N ARG A 42 -12.95 0.62 10.54
CA ARG A 42 -11.56 0.21 10.87
C ARG A 42 -10.55 1.37 10.74
N PRO A 43 -10.75 2.50 11.43
CA PRO A 43 -9.93 3.69 11.26
C PRO A 43 -8.48 3.42 11.68
N THR A 44 -7.55 4.03 10.97
CA THR A 44 -6.11 3.86 11.18
C THR A 44 -5.67 4.31 12.58
N ALA A 45 -6.39 5.29 13.16
CA ALA A 45 -6.14 5.85 14.47
C ALA A 45 -6.70 5.00 15.64
N TRP A 46 -7.49 3.94 15.35
CA TRP A 46 -7.96 3.03 16.38
C TRP A 46 -6.76 2.41 17.15
N PRO A 47 -6.90 2.13 18.46
CA PRO A 47 -5.83 1.54 19.27
C PRO A 47 -5.64 0.05 18.98
N TRP A 48 -5.24 -0.27 17.74
CA TRP A 48 -4.95 -1.62 17.29
C TRP A 48 -3.83 -2.25 18.12
N PRO A 49 -4.04 -3.46 18.67
CA PRO A 49 -2.98 -4.23 19.30
C PRO A 49 -1.74 -4.43 18.43
N LEU A 50 -1.94 -4.72 17.13
CA LEU A 50 -0.85 -4.83 16.15
C LEU A 50 -1.18 -4.02 14.90
N LYS A 51 -0.25 -3.16 14.48
CA LYS A 51 -0.24 -2.57 13.14
C LYS A 51 0.90 -3.18 12.33
N VAL A 52 0.57 -3.61 11.13
CA VAL A 52 1.52 -4.13 10.15
C VAL A 52 1.59 -3.14 9.00
N HIS A 53 2.77 -2.58 8.80
CA HIS A 53 3.06 -1.72 7.67
C HIS A 53 3.84 -2.51 6.63
N VAL A 54 3.33 -2.57 5.41
CA VAL A 54 3.99 -3.19 4.25
C VAL A 54 4.19 -2.19 3.10
N LEU A 55 3.51 -1.05 3.13
CA LEU A 55 3.68 0.03 2.15
C LEU A 55 4.78 0.99 2.61
N GLY A 56 5.72 1.32 1.72
CA GLY A 56 6.88 2.16 2.07
C GLY A 56 7.85 1.47 3.05
N GLY A 57 7.88 0.13 3.02
CA GLY A 57 8.78 -0.72 3.83
C GLY A 57 8.04 -1.50 4.92
N PHE A 58 8.71 -2.52 5.47
CA PHE A 58 8.14 -3.39 6.50
C PHE A 58 8.40 -2.83 7.91
N ARG A 59 7.33 -2.49 8.63
CA ARG A 59 7.39 -2.04 10.04
C ARG A 59 6.23 -2.62 10.84
N LEU A 60 6.44 -2.81 12.14
CA LEU A 60 5.41 -3.30 13.06
C LEU A 60 5.27 -2.32 14.21
N GLU A 61 4.03 -2.10 14.65
CA GLU A 61 3.73 -1.40 15.89
C GLU A 61 2.90 -2.31 16.79
N LEU A 62 3.33 -2.49 18.04
CA LEU A 62 2.65 -3.29 19.04
C LEU A 62 2.15 -2.37 20.17
N ASP A 63 0.84 -2.37 20.41
CA ASP A 63 0.18 -1.50 21.38
C ASP A 63 0.54 -0.01 21.22
N GLY A 64 0.71 0.43 19.96
CA GLY A 64 1.08 1.79 19.59
C GLY A 64 2.57 2.12 19.69
N ASN A 65 3.43 1.15 20.01
CA ASN A 65 4.88 1.34 20.05
C ASN A 65 5.56 0.63 18.88
N PRO A 66 6.52 1.27 18.17
CA PRO A 66 7.31 0.59 17.15
C PRO A 66 8.02 -0.64 17.73
N LEU A 67 7.82 -1.80 17.11
CA LEU A 67 8.45 -3.03 17.53
C LEU A 67 9.86 -3.11 16.93
N ASN A 68 10.88 -3.02 17.78
CA ASN A 68 12.27 -3.16 17.36
C ASN A 68 12.59 -4.64 17.08
N LEU A 69 12.85 -4.95 15.81
CA LEU A 69 13.16 -6.31 15.35
C LEU A 69 14.62 -6.73 15.61
N GLY A 70 15.47 -5.79 16.04
CA GLY A 70 16.90 -6.00 16.28
C GLY A 70 17.72 -6.18 15.00
N ALA A 71 19.04 -6.36 15.15
CA ALA A 71 19.98 -6.49 14.03
C ALA A 71 19.91 -7.86 13.31
N LYS A 72 19.40 -8.90 13.98
CA LYS A 72 19.22 -10.25 13.43
C LYS A 72 17.77 -10.72 13.64
N PRO A 73 16.81 -10.12 12.93
CA PRO A 73 15.41 -10.45 13.10
C PRO A 73 15.14 -11.89 12.65
N PRO A 74 14.13 -12.57 13.22
CA PRO A 74 13.76 -13.92 12.80
C PRO A 74 13.04 -13.87 11.43
N THR A 75 13.80 -13.80 10.34
CA THR A 75 13.32 -13.48 8.99
C THR A 75 12.14 -14.35 8.55
N LYS A 76 12.25 -15.69 8.62
CA LYS A 76 11.16 -16.61 8.23
C LYS A 76 9.91 -16.47 9.10
N ALA A 77 10.06 -16.14 10.37
CA ALA A 77 8.92 -15.88 11.26
C ALA A 77 8.19 -14.60 10.80
N LEU A 78 8.92 -13.54 10.45
CA LEU A 78 8.34 -12.31 9.92
C LEU A 78 7.77 -12.51 8.51
N ASP A 79 8.33 -13.40 7.69
CA ASP A 79 7.80 -13.69 6.36
C ASP A 79 6.41 -14.31 6.40
N ILE A 80 6.09 -15.12 7.44
CA ILE A 80 4.70 -15.56 7.68
C ILE A 80 3.78 -14.34 7.80
N LEU A 81 4.18 -13.34 8.59
CA LEU A 81 3.39 -12.12 8.78
C LEU A 81 3.29 -11.29 7.49
N ARG A 82 4.38 -11.18 6.71
CA ARG A 82 4.39 -10.50 5.41
C ARG A 82 3.44 -11.17 4.43
N VAL A 83 3.51 -12.50 4.28
CA VAL A 83 2.63 -13.28 3.41
C VAL A 83 1.18 -13.09 3.81
N LEU A 84 0.86 -13.19 5.12
CA LEU A 84 -0.50 -12.95 5.61
C LEU A 84 -0.96 -11.51 5.34
N ALA A 85 -0.11 -10.50 5.50
CA ALA A 85 -0.46 -9.10 5.26
C ALA A 85 -0.81 -8.78 3.81
N ILE A 86 -0.22 -9.51 2.85
CA ILE A 86 -0.51 -9.33 1.41
C ILE A 86 -1.54 -10.33 0.86
N SER A 87 -1.92 -11.33 1.66
CA SER A 87 -2.89 -12.34 1.25
C SER A 87 -4.31 -11.78 1.33
N LYS A 88 -5.18 -12.27 0.45
CA LYS A 88 -6.61 -11.95 0.49
C LYS A 88 -7.18 -12.30 1.86
N ASP A 89 -8.01 -11.41 2.41
CA ASP A 89 -8.64 -11.53 3.73
C ASP A 89 -7.62 -11.81 4.86
N ASN A 90 -6.38 -11.41 4.62
CA ASN A 90 -5.23 -11.61 5.50
C ASN A 90 -5.06 -13.08 5.94
N THR A 91 -5.39 -14.01 5.04
CA THR A 91 -5.49 -15.44 5.30
C THR A 91 -4.70 -16.24 4.27
N CYS A 92 -3.92 -17.24 4.71
CA CYS A 92 -3.15 -18.13 3.85
C CYS A 92 -3.22 -19.58 4.37
N SER A 93 -3.19 -20.58 3.48
CA SER A 93 -3.09 -21.98 3.90
C SER A 93 -1.68 -22.29 4.40
N LEU A 94 -1.58 -23.25 5.30
CA LEU A 94 -0.28 -23.73 5.80
C LEU A 94 0.55 -24.36 4.68
N GLU A 95 -0.09 -25.08 3.76
CA GLU A 95 0.54 -25.68 2.59
C GLU A 95 1.19 -24.60 1.70
N THR A 96 0.44 -23.55 1.32
CA THR A 96 0.99 -22.46 0.52
C THR A 96 2.11 -21.71 1.26
N LEU A 97 1.98 -21.49 2.57
CA LEU A 97 3.08 -20.92 3.37
C LEU A 97 4.33 -21.80 3.37
N GLN A 98 4.15 -23.12 3.46
CA GLN A 98 5.24 -24.09 3.44
C GLN A 98 5.97 -24.05 2.11
N ASP A 99 5.24 -24.17 1.00
CA ASP A 99 5.78 -24.13 -0.35
C ASP A 99 6.50 -22.81 -0.64
N TRP A 100 5.94 -21.68 -0.16
CA TRP A 100 6.50 -20.37 -0.45
C TRP A 100 7.73 -20.02 0.38
N LEU A 101 7.72 -20.40 1.66
CA LEU A 101 8.77 -20.00 2.60
C LEU A 101 9.85 -21.07 2.76
N TRP A 102 9.58 -22.33 2.44
CA TRP A 102 10.52 -23.45 2.51
C TRP A 102 10.43 -24.37 1.28
N PRO A 103 10.68 -23.83 0.07
CA PRO A 103 10.55 -24.61 -1.17
C PRO A 103 11.53 -25.80 -1.26
N ASP A 104 12.63 -25.76 -0.52
CA ASP A 104 13.69 -26.76 -0.56
C ASP A 104 13.50 -27.89 0.47
N LEU A 105 12.44 -27.86 1.28
CA LEU A 105 12.19 -28.85 2.32
C LEU A 105 11.06 -29.81 1.94
N ASP A 106 11.23 -31.09 2.27
CA ASP A 106 10.15 -32.08 2.17
C ASP A 106 9.00 -31.76 3.13
N GLY A 107 7.79 -32.25 2.85
CA GLY A 107 6.55 -31.86 3.55
C GLY A 107 6.61 -31.87 5.07
N ASP A 108 7.11 -32.95 5.69
CA ASP A 108 7.22 -33.02 7.16
C ASP A 108 8.23 -32.01 7.72
N GLN A 109 9.33 -31.78 7.01
CA GLN A 109 10.36 -30.81 7.40
C GLN A 109 9.85 -29.37 7.26
N ALA A 110 9.17 -29.06 6.14
CA ALA A 110 8.56 -27.76 5.89
C ALA A 110 7.49 -27.46 6.95
N ARG A 111 6.66 -28.45 7.30
CA ARG A 111 5.68 -28.33 8.38
C ARG A 111 6.33 -28.01 9.73
N ALA A 112 7.33 -28.79 10.14
CA ALA A 112 8.03 -28.57 11.41
C ALA A 112 8.71 -27.17 11.45
N ALA A 113 9.32 -26.75 10.33
CA ALA A 113 9.92 -25.43 10.19
C ALA A 113 8.87 -24.30 10.30
N CYS A 114 7.70 -24.49 9.68
CA CYS A 114 6.57 -23.56 9.74
C CYS A 114 6.02 -23.42 11.17
N GLU A 115 5.80 -24.54 11.87
CA GLU A 115 5.35 -24.54 13.27
C GLU A 115 6.36 -23.82 14.18
N GLN A 116 7.66 -24.07 14.00
CA GLN A 116 8.70 -23.40 14.79
C GLN A 116 8.82 -21.91 14.47
N ALA A 117 8.70 -21.51 13.21
CA ALA A 117 8.68 -20.11 12.80
C ALA A 117 7.46 -19.37 13.36
N LEU A 118 6.28 -20.00 13.32
CA LEU A 118 5.05 -19.46 13.91
C LEU A 118 5.16 -19.31 15.44
N HIS A 119 5.77 -20.28 16.12
CA HIS A 119 6.04 -20.18 17.55
C HIS A 119 6.96 -19.00 17.87
N ARG A 120 8.05 -18.82 17.10
CA ARG A 120 8.97 -17.67 17.25
C ARG A 120 8.26 -16.33 16.97
N LEU A 121 7.39 -16.27 15.96
CA LEU A 121 6.60 -15.08 15.66
C LEU A 121 5.69 -14.70 16.83
N ARG A 122 4.93 -15.67 17.37
CA ARG A 122 4.05 -15.45 18.53
C ARG A 122 4.84 -15.00 19.77
N LYS A 123 6.03 -15.57 19.99
CA LYS A 123 6.93 -15.15 21.07
C LYS A 123 7.43 -13.72 20.87
N LEU A 124 7.80 -13.35 19.65
CA LEU A 124 8.25 -12.00 19.29
C LEU A 124 7.15 -10.96 19.55
N LEU A 125 5.90 -11.27 19.17
CA LEU A 125 4.75 -10.41 19.38
C LEU A 125 4.23 -10.41 20.82
N GLY A 126 4.71 -11.33 21.68
CA GLY A 126 4.24 -11.52 23.06
C GLY A 126 2.78 -11.96 23.18
N ARG A 127 2.13 -12.32 22.06
CA ARG A 127 0.70 -12.61 21.96
C ARG A 127 0.44 -13.71 20.94
N THR A 128 -0.45 -14.65 21.29
CA THR A 128 -0.80 -15.78 20.43
C THR A 128 -2.09 -15.55 19.63
N ASP A 129 -2.93 -14.62 20.09
CA ASP A 129 -4.28 -14.34 19.59
C ASP A 129 -4.31 -13.35 18.40
N LEU A 130 -3.16 -12.80 18.02
CA LEU A 130 -3.03 -11.94 16.83
C LEU A 130 -3.04 -12.75 15.51
N ILE A 131 -2.67 -14.04 15.58
CA ILE A 131 -2.57 -14.94 14.44
C ILE A 131 -3.32 -16.23 14.75
N VAL A 132 -4.50 -16.37 14.15
CA VAL A 132 -5.41 -17.48 14.39
C VAL A 132 -5.12 -18.59 13.39
N GLN A 133 -4.98 -19.81 13.90
CA GLN A 133 -4.89 -21.03 13.09
C GLN A 133 -6.22 -21.77 13.16
N ARG A 134 -6.86 -22.01 12.01
CA ARG A 134 -8.11 -22.76 11.92
C ARG A 134 -8.20 -23.45 10.56
N GLU A 135 -8.64 -24.72 10.56
CA GLU A 135 -8.90 -25.48 9.32
C GLU A 135 -7.70 -25.48 8.34
N GLY A 136 -6.49 -25.66 8.87
CA GLY A 136 -5.27 -25.69 8.05
C GLY A 136 -4.82 -24.34 7.50
N LYS A 137 -5.43 -23.23 7.94
CA LYS A 137 -5.10 -21.86 7.50
C LYS A 137 -4.62 -21.02 8.67
N LEU A 138 -3.72 -20.08 8.37
CA LEU A 138 -3.36 -18.98 9.25
C LEU A 138 -4.06 -17.71 8.78
N ARG A 139 -4.54 -16.90 9.72
CA ARG A 139 -5.14 -15.60 9.46
C ARG A 139 -4.76 -14.57 10.50
N LEU A 140 -4.66 -13.31 10.10
CA LEU A 140 -4.57 -12.20 11.06
C LEU A 140 -5.94 -11.97 11.70
N ALA A 141 -5.96 -11.74 13.01
CA ALA A 141 -7.19 -11.43 13.74
C ALA A 141 -7.69 -10.03 13.34
N SER A 142 -8.76 -9.96 12.54
CA SER A 142 -9.27 -8.69 11.96
C SER A 142 -9.75 -7.68 13.01
N ASP A 143 -10.11 -8.14 14.19
CA ASP A 143 -10.48 -7.32 15.34
C ASP A 143 -9.26 -6.72 16.07
N LYS A 144 -8.05 -7.25 15.85
CA LYS A 144 -6.83 -6.90 16.60
C LYS A 144 -5.66 -6.43 15.74
N VAL A 145 -5.67 -6.76 14.45
CA VAL A 145 -4.57 -6.49 13.53
C VAL A 145 -5.04 -5.59 12.41
N TRP A 146 -4.38 -4.45 12.29
CA TRP A 146 -4.52 -3.53 11.17
C TRP A 146 -3.35 -3.70 10.21
N VAL A 147 -3.64 -3.62 8.91
CA VAL A 147 -2.65 -3.73 7.85
C VAL A 147 -2.86 -2.56 6.90
N ASP A 148 -1.81 -1.78 6.68
CA ASP A 148 -1.86 -0.57 5.85
C ASP A 148 -2.28 -0.86 4.40
N LEU A 149 -1.85 -1.97 3.82
CA LEU A 149 -2.27 -2.40 2.49
C LEU A 149 -3.78 -2.66 2.42
N ALA A 150 -4.35 -3.33 3.42
CA ALA A 150 -5.79 -3.62 3.44
C ALA A 150 -6.62 -2.33 3.64
N ASP A 151 -6.14 -1.40 4.47
CA ASP A 151 -6.74 -0.08 4.65
C ASP A 151 -6.66 0.75 3.35
N TRP A 152 -5.50 0.79 2.70
CA TRP A 152 -5.31 1.47 1.42
C TRP A 152 -6.21 0.91 0.33
N ASP A 153 -6.29 -0.43 0.18
CA ASP A 153 -7.17 -1.09 -0.78
C ASP A 153 -8.65 -0.74 -0.54
N ALA A 154 -9.09 -0.68 0.73
CA ALA A 154 -10.45 -0.32 1.08
C ALA A 154 -10.75 1.15 0.74
N ARG A 155 -9.84 2.07 1.10
CA ARG A 155 -9.95 3.51 0.78
C ARG A 155 -9.93 3.73 -0.74
N LEU A 156 -9.06 3.05 -1.47
CA LEU A 156 -8.98 3.12 -2.93
C LEU A 156 -10.30 2.70 -3.58
N LYS A 157 -10.87 1.57 -3.15
CA LYS A 157 -12.20 1.13 -3.62
C LYS A 157 -13.25 2.21 -3.34
N SER A 158 -13.25 2.83 -2.17
CA SER A 158 -14.25 3.85 -1.83
C SER A 158 -14.19 5.10 -2.74
N VAL A 159 -12.99 5.55 -3.10
CA VAL A 159 -12.81 6.77 -3.94
C VAL A 159 -12.94 6.50 -5.45
N THR A 160 -12.81 5.24 -5.85
CA THR A 160 -12.97 4.79 -7.26
C THR A 160 -14.36 4.24 -7.56
N THR A 161 -15.09 3.75 -6.54
CA THR A 161 -16.47 3.24 -6.70
C THR A 161 -17.44 4.39 -6.85
N THR A 162 -18.09 4.43 -8.01
CA THR A 162 -19.10 5.41 -8.39
C THR A 162 -20.49 4.74 -8.37
N ASN A 163 -21.40 5.21 -7.52
CA ASN A 163 -22.83 4.90 -7.67
C ASN A 163 -23.44 5.94 -8.62
N GLY A 164 -23.62 5.60 -9.91
CA GLY A 164 -24.35 6.44 -10.88
C GLY A 164 -23.53 6.91 -12.09
N ALA A 165 -24.22 7.45 -13.10
CA ALA A 165 -23.77 7.67 -14.48
C ALA A 165 -22.67 8.72 -14.70
N ALA A 166 -22.12 9.33 -13.64
CA ALA A 166 -20.95 10.20 -13.74
C ALA A 166 -19.76 9.48 -13.10
N ALA A 167 -18.98 8.76 -13.91
CA ALA A 167 -17.71 8.12 -13.55
C ALA A 167 -16.69 9.18 -13.09
N GLY A 168 -16.86 9.67 -11.86
CA GLY A 168 -16.08 10.73 -11.28
C GLY A 168 -15.25 10.22 -10.11
N LEU A 169 -13.96 10.54 -10.13
CA LEU A 169 -13.07 10.34 -9.00
C LEU A 169 -13.54 11.20 -7.82
N ARG A 170 -13.68 10.63 -6.62
CA ARG A 170 -14.08 11.42 -5.45
C ARG A 170 -12.97 12.41 -5.03
N PRO A 171 -13.29 13.54 -4.38
CA PRO A 171 -12.29 14.53 -3.93
C PRO A 171 -11.20 13.93 -3.03
N GLU A 172 -11.52 12.93 -2.23
CA GLU A 172 -10.60 12.28 -1.29
C GLU A 172 -9.50 11.46 -1.98
N ALA A 173 -9.63 11.21 -3.29
CA ALA A 173 -8.64 10.45 -4.05
C ALA A 173 -7.27 11.13 -4.13
N GLU A 174 -7.23 12.45 -4.24
CA GLU A 174 -5.97 13.22 -4.22
C GLU A 174 -5.27 13.08 -2.87
N ALA A 175 -6.01 13.22 -1.77
CA ALA A 175 -5.49 13.03 -0.42
C ALA A 175 -4.97 11.60 -0.22
N LEU A 176 -5.68 10.58 -0.73
CA LEU A 176 -5.22 9.19 -0.69
C LEU A 176 -3.92 8.97 -1.47
N PHE A 177 -3.80 9.56 -2.66
CA PHE A 177 -2.57 9.48 -3.47
C PHE A 177 -1.39 10.18 -2.77
N VAL A 178 -1.62 11.36 -2.19
CA VAL A 178 -0.62 12.13 -1.44
C VAL A 178 -0.22 11.45 -0.13
N ALA A 179 -1.11 10.67 0.48
CA ALA A 179 -0.83 9.91 1.69
C ALA A 179 -0.17 8.55 1.42
N PHE A 180 -0.06 8.11 0.15
CA PHE A 180 0.51 6.81 -0.17
C PHE A 180 1.96 6.69 0.35
N PRO A 181 2.25 5.73 1.25
CA PRO A 181 3.55 5.66 1.93
C PRO A 181 4.72 5.26 1.04
N GLY A 182 4.44 4.53 -0.04
CA GLY A 182 5.46 4.06 -1.00
C GLY A 182 5.26 2.60 -1.43
N PRO A 183 6.12 2.10 -2.32
CA PRO A 183 6.03 0.74 -2.83
C PRO A 183 6.03 -0.34 -1.75
N LEU A 184 5.43 -1.48 -2.08
CA LEU A 184 5.35 -2.65 -1.20
C LEU A 184 6.77 -3.16 -0.84
N PHE A 185 7.03 -3.35 0.46
CA PHE A 185 8.32 -3.82 1.00
C PHE A 185 9.54 -3.03 0.50
N LEU A 186 9.40 -1.71 0.33
CA LEU A 186 10.49 -0.83 -0.09
C LEU A 186 11.77 -1.08 0.74
N HIS A 187 12.92 -1.15 0.05
CA HIS A 187 14.26 -1.48 0.57
C HIS A 187 14.50 -2.95 0.93
N GLU A 188 13.52 -3.85 0.76
CA GLU A 188 13.72 -5.29 0.89
C GLU A 188 13.94 -5.94 -0.47
N ARG A 189 14.63 -7.09 -0.49
CA ARG A 189 14.74 -7.90 -1.72
C ARG A 189 13.38 -8.48 -2.03
N ALA A 190 12.91 -8.28 -3.26
CA ALA A 190 11.67 -8.84 -3.74
C ALA A 190 11.69 -10.37 -3.59
N SER A 191 10.68 -10.90 -2.90
CA SER A 191 10.43 -12.33 -2.84
C SER A 191 9.37 -12.70 -3.87
N PHE A 192 9.47 -13.88 -4.50
CA PHE A 192 8.57 -14.26 -5.58
C PHE A 192 7.08 -14.22 -5.16
N TRP A 193 6.77 -14.63 -3.93
CA TRP A 193 5.41 -14.61 -3.38
C TRP A 193 4.85 -13.19 -3.20
N SER A 194 5.70 -12.15 -3.19
CA SER A 194 5.29 -10.75 -3.07
C SER A 194 5.06 -10.06 -4.41
N LEU A 195 5.55 -10.63 -5.53
CA LEU A 195 5.56 -9.97 -6.84
C LEU A 195 4.16 -9.61 -7.32
N ALA A 196 3.21 -10.55 -7.21
CA ALA A 196 1.83 -10.31 -7.65
C ALA A 196 1.14 -9.19 -6.86
N ALA A 197 1.40 -9.12 -5.55
CA ALA A 197 0.85 -8.07 -4.69
C ALA A 197 1.51 -6.71 -4.99
N ALA A 198 2.84 -6.67 -5.15
CA ALA A 198 3.57 -5.46 -5.51
C ALA A 198 3.10 -4.89 -6.85
N GLU A 199 2.92 -5.76 -7.85
CA GLU A 199 2.43 -5.39 -9.17
C GLU A 199 0.99 -4.86 -9.13
N LYS A 200 0.13 -5.45 -8.29
CA LYS A 200 -1.21 -4.92 -8.07
C LYS A 200 -1.18 -3.51 -7.48
N VAL A 201 -0.41 -3.29 -6.41
CA VAL A 201 -0.28 -1.96 -5.79
C VAL A 201 0.27 -0.94 -6.79
N ARG A 202 1.29 -1.32 -7.57
CA ARG A 202 1.87 -0.49 -8.63
C ARG A 202 0.83 -0.06 -9.66
N ARG A 203 0.11 -1.03 -10.24
CA ARG A 203 -0.92 -0.77 -11.25
C ARG A 203 -2.02 0.14 -10.71
N ASP A 204 -2.49 -0.15 -9.51
CA ASP A 204 -3.61 0.57 -8.89
C ASP A 204 -3.21 2.02 -8.55
N LEU A 205 -1.98 2.26 -8.09
CA LEU A 205 -1.46 3.62 -7.88
C LEU A 205 -1.28 4.38 -9.19
N ILE A 206 -0.75 3.74 -10.23
CA ILE A 206 -0.57 4.35 -11.56
C ILE A 206 -1.93 4.75 -12.15
N ASP A 207 -2.93 3.88 -12.08
CA ASP A 207 -4.30 4.18 -12.54
C ASP A 207 -4.89 5.36 -11.76
N LEU A 208 -4.74 5.38 -10.43
CA LEU A 208 -5.18 6.49 -9.60
C LEU A 208 -4.52 7.82 -10.01
N ALA A 209 -3.20 7.83 -10.19
CA ALA A 209 -2.45 9.02 -10.62
C ALA A 209 -2.90 9.55 -11.98
N LEU A 210 -3.12 8.65 -12.95
CA LEU A 210 -3.60 9.00 -14.29
C LEU A 210 -4.98 9.63 -14.23
N ARG A 211 -5.92 9.05 -13.47
CA ARG A 211 -7.28 9.59 -13.31
C ARG A 211 -7.30 10.95 -12.61
N ILE A 212 -6.48 11.13 -11.57
CA ILE A 212 -6.31 12.42 -10.90
C ILE A 212 -5.77 13.45 -11.89
N GLY A 213 -4.66 13.14 -12.56
CA GLY A 213 -4.02 14.05 -13.51
C GLY A 213 -4.96 14.46 -14.64
N GLN A 214 -5.70 13.52 -15.23
CA GLN A 214 -6.63 13.81 -16.31
C GLN A 214 -7.80 14.70 -15.88
N ARG A 215 -8.30 14.54 -14.64
CA ARG A 215 -9.31 15.45 -14.06
C ARG A 215 -8.74 16.86 -13.85
N LEU A 216 -7.51 16.97 -13.35
CA LEU A 216 -6.83 18.25 -13.14
C LEU A 216 -6.53 18.97 -14.47
N GLU A 217 -6.11 18.24 -15.51
CA GLU A 217 -5.95 18.77 -16.86
C GLU A 217 -7.26 19.33 -17.42
N THR A 218 -8.35 18.57 -17.29
CA THR A 218 -9.69 18.98 -17.78
C THR A 218 -10.22 20.22 -17.05
N THR A 219 -9.82 20.42 -15.79
CA THR A 219 -10.22 21.58 -14.98
C THR A 219 -9.25 22.77 -15.10
N GLY A 220 -8.17 22.63 -15.87
CA GLY A 220 -7.17 23.69 -16.08
C GLY A 220 -6.09 23.77 -15.00
N ASN A 221 -6.09 22.89 -14.00
CA ASN A 221 -5.12 22.82 -12.91
C ASN A 221 -3.85 22.06 -13.33
N VAL A 222 -3.20 22.54 -14.39
CA VAL A 222 -2.14 21.80 -15.06
C VAL A 222 -0.89 21.59 -14.19
N GLN A 223 -0.54 22.55 -13.33
CA GLN A 223 0.62 22.41 -12.43
C GLN A 223 0.40 21.33 -11.36
N GLU A 224 -0.84 21.17 -10.89
CA GLU A 224 -1.19 20.11 -9.95
C GLU A 224 -1.16 18.74 -10.65
N ALA A 225 -1.67 18.65 -11.89
CA ALA A 225 -1.57 17.44 -12.72
C ALA A 225 -0.11 16.99 -12.90
N ARG A 226 0.77 17.94 -13.25
CA ARG A 226 2.22 17.69 -13.36
C ARG A 226 2.81 17.18 -12.05
N SER A 227 2.44 17.79 -10.92
CA SER A 227 2.93 17.38 -9.59
C SER A 227 2.52 15.94 -9.26
N VAL A 228 1.29 15.54 -9.65
CA VAL A 228 0.79 14.17 -9.48
C VAL A 228 1.59 13.19 -10.34
N TYR A 229 1.85 13.51 -11.61
CA TYR A 229 2.63 12.64 -12.50
C TYR A 229 4.09 12.50 -12.05
N LEU A 230 4.74 13.59 -11.65
CA LEU A 230 6.10 13.55 -11.13
C LEU A 230 6.19 12.70 -9.87
N ARG A 231 5.26 12.87 -8.92
CA ARG A 231 5.20 12.02 -7.72
C ARG A 231 5.00 10.55 -8.04
N ALA A 232 4.15 10.22 -9.01
CA ALA A 232 3.97 8.83 -9.43
C ALA A 232 5.25 8.25 -10.04
N LEU A 233 6.01 9.05 -10.79
CA LEU A 233 7.32 8.66 -11.34
C LEU A 233 8.42 8.58 -10.27
N ASP A 234 8.35 9.36 -9.19
CA ASP A 234 9.29 9.22 -8.06
C ASP A 234 9.10 7.86 -7.34
N LEU A 235 7.86 7.36 -7.32
CA LEU A 235 7.51 6.07 -6.72
C LEU A 235 7.76 4.89 -7.67
N TYR A 236 7.40 5.07 -8.95
CA TYR A 236 7.56 4.08 -10.01
C TYR A 236 8.20 4.73 -11.25
N PRO A 237 9.54 4.84 -11.30
CA PRO A 237 10.26 5.54 -12.37
C PRO A 237 10.08 4.94 -13.77
N ASP A 238 9.73 3.66 -13.83
CA ASP A 238 9.47 2.87 -15.04
C ASP A 238 8.00 2.98 -15.54
N ALA A 239 7.16 3.80 -14.90
CA ALA A 239 5.74 3.95 -15.24
C ALA A 239 5.54 4.68 -16.58
N GLY A 240 5.70 3.94 -17.68
CA GLY A 240 5.55 4.43 -19.05
C GLY A 240 4.23 5.19 -19.33
N PRO A 241 3.06 4.70 -18.87
CA PRO A 241 1.80 5.41 -19.03
C PRO A 241 1.79 6.82 -18.41
N VAL A 242 2.41 6.98 -17.23
CA VAL A 242 2.51 8.26 -16.52
C VAL A 242 3.49 9.19 -17.25
N CYS A 243 4.65 8.67 -17.66
CA CYS A 243 5.61 9.42 -18.47
C CYS A 243 4.99 9.94 -19.77
N LYS A 244 4.22 9.09 -20.46
CA LYS A 244 3.48 9.45 -21.68
C LYS A 244 2.47 10.56 -21.45
N ALA A 245 1.72 10.53 -20.34
CA ALA A 245 0.77 11.58 -19.98
C ALA A 245 1.49 12.91 -19.75
N LEU A 246 2.56 12.90 -18.95
CA LEU A 246 3.37 14.08 -18.66
C LEU A 246 4.00 14.71 -19.92
N ILE A 247 4.53 13.89 -20.83
CA ILE A 247 5.07 14.37 -22.11
C ILE A 247 3.97 15.02 -22.96
N ARG A 248 2.79 14.40 -23.06
CA ARG A 248 1.67 14.95 -23.83
C ARG A 248 1.19 16.28 -23.29
N GLU A 249 1.10 16.40 -21.97
CA GLU A 249 0.76 17.66 -21.29
C GLU A 249 1.75 18.77 -21.69
N ARG A 250 3.06 18.55 -21.55
CA ARG A 250 4.08 19.55 -21.91
C ARG A 250 4.08 19.93 -23.39
N LEU A 251 3.92 18.94 -24.28
CA LEU A 251 3.83 19.18 -25.73
C LEU A 251 2.61 20.05 -26.08
N SER A 252 1.47 19.84 -25.42
CA SER A 252 0.27 20.68 -25.63
C SER A 252 0.50 22.15 -25.29
N ARG A 253 1.44 22.41 -24.37
CA ARG A 253 1.86 23.75 -23.93
C ARG A 253 3.07 24.30 -24.66
N ARG A 254 3.58 23.56 -25.65
CA ARG A 254 4.80 23.90 -26.40
C ARG A 254 6.08 23.95 -25.55
N ASP A 255 6.10 23.28 -24.39
CA ASP A 255 7.32 23.03 -23.60
C ASP A 255 8.06 21.80 -24.17
N PHE A 256 8.72 21.99 -25.31
CA PHE A 256 9.43 20.91 -26.01
C PHE A 256 10.68 20.45 -25.27
N GLU A 257 11.45 21.38 -24.72
CA GLU A 257 12.67 21.07 -23.96
C GLU A 257 12.32 20.21 -22.74
N GLY A 258 11.28 20.60 -22.02
CA GLY A 258 10.78 19.86 -20.88
C GLY A 258 10.28 18.45 -21.20
N ALA A 259 9.66 18.25 -22.37
CA ALA A 259 9.25 16.94 -22.84
C ALA A 259 10.44 16.02 -23.16
N VAL A 260 11.51 16.59 -23.73
CA VAL A 260 12.78 15.87 -23.98
C VAL A 260 13.44 15.47 -22.66
N ASP A 261 13.46 16.35 -21.66
CA ASP A 261 14.04 16.07 -20.34
C ASP A 261 13.28 14.95 -19.61
N ASP A 262 11.96 14.96 -19.64
CA ASP A 262 11.13 13.93 -19.02
C ASP A 262 11.33 12.56 -19.69
N TYR A 263 11.48 12.53 -21.03
CA TYR A 263 11.84 11.32 -21.77
C TYR A 263 13.23 10.80 -21.38
N ALA A 264 14.24 11.68 -21.31
CA ALA A 264 15.59 11.30 -20.91
C ALA A 264 15.64 10.78 -19.46
N ARG A 265 14.82 11.34 -18.54
CA ARG A 265 14.66 10.81 -17.18
C ARG A 265 14.08 9.39 -17.21
N TYR A 266 13.04 9.17 -18.00
CA TYR A 266 12.41 7.86 -18.16
C TYR A 266 13.37 6.82 -18.75
N GLU A 267 14.16 7.19 -19.76
CA GLU A 267 15.22 6.32 -20.30
C GLU A 267 16.24 5.90 -19.24
N ARG A 268 16.70 6.86 -18.42
CA ARG A 268 17.64 6.56 -17.33
C ARG A 268 17.02 5.61 -16.30
N ALA A 269 15.75 5.81 -15.98
CA ALA A 269 15.01 4.94 -15.06
C ALA A 269 14.88 3.50 -15.56
N LEU A 270 14.48 3.29 -16.82
CA LEU A 270 14.38 1.94 -17.41
C LEU A 270 15.73 1.23 -17.44
N ARG A 271 16.81 1.93 -17.81
CA ARG A 271 18.17 1.36 -17.80
C ARG A 271 18.60 0.94 -16.40
N ALA A 272 18.28 1.74 -15.38
CA ALA A 272 18.57 1.41 -13.99
C ALA A 272 17.76 0.19 -13.49
N ALA A 273 16.53 0.02 -13.97
CA ALA A 273 15.67 -1.13 -13.67
C ALA A 273 16.05 -2.40 -14.47
N GLY A 274 16.98 -2.31 -15.42
CA GLY A 274 17.35 -3.42 -16.30
C GLY A 274 16.27 -3.78 -17.33
N GLU A 275 15.34 -2.86 -17.59
CA GLU A 275 14.28 -3.04 -18.57
C GLU A 275 14.74 -2.76 -20.00
N ALA A 276 13.96 -3.25 -20.97
CA ALA A 276 14.18 -3.00 -22.39
C ALA A 276 14.01 -1.51 -22.74
N ALA A 277 14.35 -1.15 -23.98
CA ALA A 277 14.23 0.22 -24.49
C ALA A 277 12.79 0.77 -24.32
N PRO A 278 12.64 2.11 -24.13
CA PRO A 278 11.33 2.75 -24.00
C PRO A 278 10.36 2.33 -25.09
N ALA A 279 9.07 2.24 -24.74
CA ALA A 279 8.01 1.96 -25.70
C ALA A 279 8.10 2.91 -26.91
N ALA A 280 8.02 2.34 -28.12
CA ALA A 280 8.17 3.08 -29.38
C ALA A 280 7.20 4.27 -29.49
N GLU A 281 5.99 4.13 -28.93
CA GLU A 281 5.00 5.20 -28.86
C GLU A 281 5.46 6.41 -28.07
N ILE A 282 6.18 6.22 -26.96
CA ILE A 282 6.67 7.32 -26.12
C ILE A 282 7.82 8.03 -26.84
N ARG A 283 8.72 7.26 -27.48
CA ARG A 283 9.80 7.81 -28.30
C ARG A 283 9.27 8.65 -29.46
N ALA A 284 8.25 8.16 -30.16
CA ALA A 284 7.64 8.86 -31.30
C ALA A 284 7.07 10.24 -30.95
N LEU A 285 6.65 10.46 -29.68
CA LEU A 285 6.17 11.77 -29.22
C LEU A 285 7.28 12.83 -29.18
N VAL A 286 8.51 12.42 -28.89
CA VAL A 286 9.64 13.32 -28.61
C VAL A 286 10.64 13.36 -29.76
N GLU A 287 10.67 12.34 -30.62
CA GLU A 287 11.57 12.22 -31.77
C GLU A 287 11.67 13.47 -32.66
N PRO A 288 10.58 14.19 -33.00
CA PRO A 288 10.67 15.43 -33.79
C PRO A 288 11.49 16.55 -33.12
N TYR A 289 11.66 16.49 -31.79
CA TYR A 289 12.29 17.54 -30.98
C TYR A 289 13.70 17.15 -30.51
N LEU A 290 14.05 15.86 -30.51
CA LEU A 290 15.41 15.38 -30.17
C LEU A 290 16.49 15.98 -31.09
N VAL A 291 16.18 16.14 -32.38
CA VAL A 291 17.13 16.62 -33.40
C VAL A 291 17.39 18.13 -33.32
N ARG A 292 16.50 18.90 -32.66
CA ARG A 292 16.64 20.36 -32.54
C ARG A 292 17.66 20.78 -31.47
N HIS A 293 17.99 19.92 -30.51
CA HIS A 293 18.93 20.21 -29.41
C HIS A 293 20.38 19.80 -29.70
N THR A 294 20.68 19.26 -30.88
CA THR A 294 22.04 18.84 -31.27
C THR A 294 22.73 19.83 -32.22
N ARG A 295 22.19 21.05 -32.36
CA ARG A 295 22.77 22.15 -33.14
C ARG A 295 23.03 23.38 -32.28
#